data_AF-L7FMY8-F1
#
_entry.id   AF-L7FMY8-F1
#
_cell.length_a   1.000
_cell.length_b   1.000
_cell.length_c   1.000
_cell.angle_alpha   90.00
_cell.angle_beta   90.00
_cell.angle_gamma   90.00
#
_symmetry.space_group_name_H-M   'P 1'
#
loop_
_entity.id
_entity.type
_entity.pdbx_description
1 polymer ?
#
loop_
_entity_poly.entity_id
_entity_poly.type
_entity_poly.pdbx_seq_one_letter_code
_entity_poly.pdbx_strand_id
1 'polypeptide(L)'
;MKIHKKNNTNFHKQNKEPDQKNLKQKQNQVRKKTSKSKSEQPKQVPFPPKVLKFRFYNYCKKYQNIKKVLSYALVEYWPGEKCRDNVCALPFSTPYVNEGFFLHGLWPQNDAHKNLVCCKTDVHISKAEQIILDDSELKSLIYQNWISVDRCGISIYQFDKHGTCSMKNFVGNNGIVNYIKTAIRLFKKYDLWKILQESDLKVVTNKLYNIDKLRNAIQKVIGNDVIFTCVEMTSIYEIKMCFDPLSVNTPNPKLIKCLDKNYNEEKRRCNTEVMFIHFPDFLLDPVTAPRSDCPY
;
A
#
# COMPACT_ATOMS: atom_id res chain seq x y z
N MET A 1 54.04 23.22 -32.61
CA MET A 1 53.89 24.36 -33.55
C MET A 1 53.51 23.83 -34.94
N LYS A 2 52.98 24.66 -35.84
CA LYS A 2 52.51 24.31 -37.22
C LYS A 2 53.70 24.44 -38.24
N ILE A 3 53.73 23.90 -39.47
CA ILE A 3 52.72 23.25 -40.33
C ILE A 3 53.34 22.28 -41.41
N HIS A 4 52.50 21.70 -42.29
CA HIS A 4 52.70 20.99 -43.58
C HIS A 4 54.04 21.09 -44.36
N LYS A 5 54.44 20.11 -45.20
CA LYS A 5 53.78 19.63 -46.47
C LYS A 5 54.18 18.17 -46.83
N LYS A 6 53.20 17.30 -47.14
CA LYS A 6 52.77 16.81 -48.48
C LYS A 6 53.83 16.11 -49.36
N ASN A 7 53.51 14.89 -49.81
CA ASN A 7 53.63 14.50 -51.22
C ASN A 7 52.56 13.45 -51.60
N ASN A 8 52.14 13.47 -52.88
CA ASN A 8 51.10 12.62 -53.47
C ASN A 8 51.73 11.48 -54.30
N THR A 9 51.03 10.35 -54.40
CA THR A 9 51.00 9.53 -55.62
C THR A 9 49.58 8.97 -55.85
N ASN A 10 49.10 9.07 -57.10
CA ASN A 10 47.81 8.51 -57.53
C ASN A 10 47.94 7.01 -57.82
N PHE A 11 46.85 6.25 -57.72
CA PHE A 11 46.55 5.18 -58.69
C PHE A 11 45.03 4.95 -58.86
N HIS A 12 44.66 4.24 -59.94
CA HIS A 12 43.39 4.34 -60.65
C HIS A 12 42.12 3.81 -59.94
N LYS A 13 40.99 4.43 -60.29
CA LYS A 13 39.66 3.80 -60.25
C LYS A 13 39.54 2.69 -61.30
N GLN A 14 38.93 1.57 -60.93
CA GLN A 14 38.05 0.83 -61.83
C GLN A 14 36.76 0.45 -61.09
N ASN A 15 35.62 0.74 -61.70
CA ASN A 15 34.31 0.38 -61.17
C ASN A 15 34.02 -1.09 -61.49
N LYS A 16 33.40 -1.81 -60.54
CA LYS A 16 32.53 -2.96 -60.83
C LYS A 16 31.24 -2.79 -60.05
N GLU A 17 30.13 -2.73 -60.76
CA GLU A 17 28.78 -2.78 -60.19
C GLU A 17 28.47 -4.20 -59.67
N PRO A 18 27.62 -4.31 -58.65
CA PRO A 18 26.79 -5.49 -58.44
C PRO A 18 25.29 -5.16 -58.57
N ASP A 19 24.68 -5.73 -59.62
CA ASP A 19 23.28 -6.14 -59.75
C ASP A 19 22.15 -5.38 -59.03
N GLN A 20 21.36 -4.64 -59.83
CA GLN A 20 20.08 -4.00 -59.44
C GLN A 20 18.93 -4.96 -59.08
N LYS A 21 19.15 -6.27 -58.90
CA LYS A 21 18.07 -7.26 -58.70
C LYS A 21 17.60 -7.49 -57.26
N ASN A 22 18.24 -6.90 -56.24
CA ASN A 22 17.96 -7.24 -54.83
C ASN A 22 17.39 -6.12 -53.92
N LEU A 23 16.99 -4.95 -54.46
CA LEU A 23 16.39 -3.87 -53.64
C LEU A 23 14.85 -3.84 -53.58
N LYS A 24 14.12 -4.59 -54.42
CA LYS A 24 12.63 -4.54 -54.44
C LYS A 24 11.92 -5.57 -53.55
N GLN A 25 12.63 -6.51 -52.91
CA GLN A 25 12.00 -7.49 -52.00
C GLN A 25 12.06 -7.13 -50.50
N LYS A 26 12.96 -6.22 -50.07
CA LYS A 26 13.08 -5.84 -48.64
C LYS A 26 12.18 -4.68 -48.18
N GLN A 27 11.49 -3.96 -49.06
CA GLN A 27 10.58 -2.86 -48.66
C GLN A 27 9.09 -3.26 -48.58
N ASN A 28 8.69 -4.42 -49.13
CA ASN A 28 7.30 -4.90 -49.06
C ASN A 28 6.97 -5.79 -47.85
N GLN A 29 7.94 -6.13 -46.98
CA GLN A 29 7.69 -6.89 -45.75
C GLN A 29 7.51 -6.03 -44.49
N VAL A 30 7.73 -4.71 -44.55
CA VAL A 30 7.61 -3.80 -43.39
C VAL A 30 6.27 -3.04 -43.36
N ARG A 31 5.40 -3.19 -44.39
CA ARG A 31 4.17 -2.37 -44.55
C ARG A 31 2.83 -3.11 -44.48
N LYS A 32 2.80 -4.39 -44.09
CA LYS A 32 1.54 -5.14 -43.81
C LYS A 32 1.69 -6.07 -42.59
N LYS A 33 1.72 -5.48 -41.38
CA LYS A 33 1.43 -6.20 -40.12
C LYS A 33 0.92 -5.30 -38.99
N THR A 34 0.05 -4.34 -39.32
CA THR A 34 -0.77 -3.58 -38.36
C THR A 34 -2.18 -4.15 -38.30
N SER A 35 -2.31 -5.43 -37.93
CA SER A 35 -3.59 -6.01 -37.55
C SER A 35 -3.99 -5.48 -36.18
N LYS A 36 -5.07 -4.67 -36.14
CA LYS A 36 -5.73 -4.09 -34.98
C LYS A 36 -5.47 -4.87 -33.67
N SER A 37 -4.59 -4.33 -32.82
CA SER A 37 -4.67 -4.56 -31.38
C SER A 37 -6.01 -4.00 -30.92
N LYS A 38 -7.02 -4.87 -30.76
CA LYS A 38 -8.18 -4.50 -29.96
C LYS A 38 -7.65 -4.28 -28.55
N SER A 39 -7.83 -3.08 -28.01
CA SER A 39 -7.69 -2.89 -26.57
C SER A 39 -8.72 -3.79 -25.90
N GLU A 40 -8.26 -4.92 -25.35
CA GLU A 40 -9.08 -5.72 -24.45
C GLU A 40 -9.41 -4.83 -23.26
N GLN A 41 -10.65 -4.34 -23.22
CA GLN A 41 -11.20 -3.84 -21.97
C GLN A 41 -11.06 -4.96 -20.94
N PRO A 42 -10.69 -4.64 -19.68
CA PRO A 42 -10.58 -5.66 -18.65
C PRO A 42 -11.90 -6.42 -18.56
N LYS A 43 -11.88 -7.69 -18.97
CA LYS A 43 -13.04 -8.58 -18.91
C LYS A 43 -13.48 -8.62 -17.46
N GLN A 44 -14.67 -8.10 -17.17
CA GLN A 44 -15.28 -8.29 -15.85
C GLN A 44 -15.40 -9.80 -15.62
N VAL A 45 -14.67 -10.29 -14.62
CA VAL A 45 -14.67 -11.70 -14.27
C VAL A 45 -16.07 -12.05 -13.77
N PRO A 46 -16.71 -13.11 -14.29
CA PRO A 46 -18.06 -13.49 -13.87
C PRO A 46 -18.03 -14.06 -12.45
N PHE A 47 -18.31 -13.22 -11.46
CA PHE A 47 -18.69 -13.67 -10.11
C PHE A 47 -19.98 -14.52 -10.20
N PRO A 48 -20.17 -15.60 -9.40
CA PRO A 48 -19.69 -15.72 -8.02
C PRO A 48 -19.11 -17.10 -7.61
N PRO A 49 -18.61 -17.21 -6.37
CA PRO A 49 -19.45 -17.93 -5.40
C PRO A 49 -19.75 -17.09 -4.13
N LYS A 50 -21.04 -17.05 -3.77
CA LYS A 50 -21.63 -16.40 -2.57
C LYS A 50 -21.13 -14.97 -2.29
N VAL A 51 -21.85 -13.96 -2.81
CA VAL A 51 -21.70 -12.57 -2.35
C VAL A 51 -22.10 -12.48 -0.88
N LEU A 52 -21.16 -12.11 -0.01
CA LEU A 52 -21.39 -11.89 1.42
C LEU A 52 -21.95 -10.49 1.66
N LYS A 53 -22.90 -10.38 2.58
CA LYS A 53 -23.43 -9.09 3.03
C LYS A 53 -22.67 -8.62 4.25
N PHE A 54 -21.88 -7.57 4.10
CA PHE A 54 -21.11 -6.97 5.18
C PHE A 54 -21.76 -5.69 5.68
N ARG A 55 -21.43 -5.30 6.93
CA ARG A 55 -21.90 -4.05 7.51
C ARG A 55 -20.83 -2.98 7.33
N PHE A 56 -21.29 -1.76 7.06
CA PHE A 56 -20.42 -0.58 7.12
C PHE A 56 -19.92 -0.36 8.56
N TYR A 57 -18.73 0.22 8.68
CA TYR A 57 -18.27 0.76 9.96
C TYR A 57 -19.20 1.89 10.46
N ASN A 58 -19.36 1.99 11.77
CA ASN A 58 -20.10 3.10 12.39
C ASN A 58 -19.17 4.31 12.57
N TYR A 59 -19.61 5.48 12.10
CA TYR A 59 -18.92 6.75 12.34
C TYR A 59 -18.97 7.21 13.80
N CYS A 60 -18.09 8.16 14.13
CA CYS A 60 -17.91 8.81 15.41
C CYS A 60 -19.20 9.51 15.87
N LYS A 61 -19.75 9.07 17.01
CA LYS A 61 -20.96 9.68 17.62
C LYS A 61 -20.71 11.02 18.31
N LYS A 62 -19.46 11.32 18.67
CA LYS A 62 -19.04 12.54 19.39
C LYS A 62 -17.63 12.91 18.97
N TYR A 63 -17.35 14.21 18.84
CA TYR A 63 -16.05 14.73 18.42
C TYR A 63 -15.39 15.58 19.51
N GLN A 64 -14.09 15.37 19.75
CA GLN A 64 -13.28 16.09 20.73
C GLN A 64 -12.36 17.14 20.06
N ASN A 65 -11.80 18.07 20.83
CA ASN A 65 -10.93 19.11 20.28
C ASN A 65 -9.57 18.51 19.83
N ILE A 66 -9.03 18.96 18.69
CA ILE A 66 -7.73 18.49 18.16
C ILE A 66 -6.59 18.85 19.11
N LYS A 67 -5.87 17.83 19.59
CA LYS A 67 -4.65 17.95 20.42
C LYS A 67 -3.38 18.00 19.54
N LYS A 68 -2.23 18.33 20.14
CA LYS A 68 -0.94 18.31 19.45
C LYS A 68 -0.59 16.87 19.04
N VAL A 69 -0.21 16.70 17.77
CA VAL A 69 0.33 15.44 17.24
C VAL A 69 1.86 15.43 17.43
N LEU A 70 2.40 14.33 17.94
CA LEU A 70 3.84 14.13 18.17
C LEU A 70 4.46 13.13 17.18
N SER A 71 3.67 12.20 16.66
CA SER A 71 4.06 11.26 15.59
C SER A 71 2.83 10.79 14.82
N TYR A 72 3.05 10.16 13.67
CA TYR A 72 2.03 9.38 12.97
C TYR A 72 2.45 7.92 12.96
N ALA A 73 1.56 7.00 13.32
CA ALA A 73 1.78 5.56 13.10
C ALA A 73 1.04 5.13 11.83
N LEU A 74 1.74 4.68 10.81
CA LEU A 74 1.12 3.83 9.79
C LEU A 74 0.94 2.44 10.39
N VAL A 75 -0.27 1.92 10.34
CA VAL A 75 -0.66 0.64 10.90
C VAL A 75 -1.17 -0.25 9.80
N GLU A 76 -0.66 -1.47 9.75
CA GLU A 76 -1.03 -2.51 8.80
C GLU A 76 -1.44 -3.77 9.58
N TYR A 77 -2.42 -4.52 9.08
CA TYR A 77 -2.92 -5.72 9.73
C TYR A 77 -2.66 -6.97 8.89
N TRP A 78 -2.45 -8.09 9.56
CA TRP A 78 -2.18 -9.39 8.92
C TRP A 78 -3.49 -10.15 8.66
N PRO A 79 -3.86 -10.43 7.39
CA PRO A 79 -5.13 -11.08 7.07
C PRO A 79 -5.29 -12.49 7.64
N GLY A 80 -4.18 -13.24 7.84
CA GLY A 80 -4.22 -14.58 8.44
C GLY A 80 -4.82 -14.61 9.85
N GLU A 81 -4.42 -13.68 10.71
CA GLU A 81 -5.01 -13.56 12.05
C GLU A 81 -6.41 -12.94 11.99
N LYS A 82 -6.63 -11.97 11.09
CA LYS A 82 -7.93 -11.32 10.91
C LYS A 82 -9.03 -12.30 10.49
N CYS A 83 -8.72 -13.25 9.62
CA CYS A 83 -9.65 -14.20 9.02
C CYS A 83 -9.68 -15.58 9.69
N ARG A 84 -8.91 -15.78 10.77
CA ARG A 84 -8.78 -17.06 11.47
C ARG A 84 -10.12 -17.70 11.87
N ASP A 85 -10.95 -16.91 12.55
CA ASP A 85 -12.27 -17.30 13.06
C ASP A 85 -13.41 -16.46 12.44
N ASN A 86 -13.10 -15.66 11.41
CA ASN A 86 -14.04 -14.73 10.78
C ASN A 86 -14.26 -15.07 9.32
N VAL A 87 -15.50 -14.95 8.84
CA VAL A 87 -15.80 -15.06 7.42
C VAL A 87 -15.25 -13.83 6.69
N CYS A 88 -14.27 -14.05 5.81
CA CYS A 88 -13.63 -12.99 5.03
C CYS A 88 -14.02 -13.04 3.54
N ALA A 89 -14.07 -11.86 2.91
CA ALA A 89 -14.27 -11.68 1.48
C ALA A 89 -13.65 -10.36 0.99
N LEU A 90 -13.23 -10.32 -0.28
CA LEU A 90 -12.77 -9.07 -0.90
C LEU A 90 -13.96 -8.19 -1.30
N PRO A 91 -13.87 -6.85 -1.21
CA PRO A 91 -14.83 -5.94 -1.84
C PRO A 91 -14.97 -6.23 -3.34
N PHE A 92 -16.16 -6.02 -3.91
CA PHE A 92 -16.40 -6.34 -5.33
C PHE A 92 -15.54 -5.50 -6.29
N SER A 93 -15.14 -4.29 -5.88
CA SER A 93 -14.30 -3.40 -6.68
C SER A 93 -12.80 -3.73 -6.62
N THR A 94 -12.37 -4.55 -5.65
CA THR A 94 -10.97 -4.95 -5.49
C THR A 94 -10.68 -6.09 -6.46
N PRO A 95 -9.80 -5.94 -7.46
CA PRO A 95 -9.64 -6.98 -8.48
C PRO A 95 -8.99 -8.25 -7.90
N TYR A 96 -7.86 -8.10 -7.20
CA TYR A 96 -7.08 -9.14 -6.55
C TYR A 96 -6.30 -8.54 -5.37
N VAL A 97 -5.66 -9.41 -4.57
CA VAL A 97 -4.71 -9.06 -3.51
C VAL A 97 -3.48 -9.96 -3.61
N ASN A 98 -2.37 -9.54 -3.01
CA ASN A 98 -1.20 -10.40 -2.80
C ASN A 98 -1.16 -10.88 -1.35
N GLU A 99 -0.41 -11.95 -1.07
CA GLU A 99 -0.03 -12.32 0.29
C GLU A 99 0.79 -11.18 0.92
N GLY A 100 0.40 -10.73 2.11
CA GLY A 100 1.01 -9.57 2.76
C GLY A 100 0.11 -8.93 3.81
N PHE A 101 0.60 -7.85 4.42
CA PHE A 101 -0.23 -7.01 5.28
C PHE A 101 -1.18 -6.14 4.45
N PHE A 102 -2.33 -5.80 5.01
CA PHE A 102 -3.26 -4.81 4.44
C PHE A 102 -3.25 -3.53 5.29
N LEU A 103 -3.41 -2.37 4.64
CA LEU A 103 -3.45 -1.07 5.32
C LEU A 103 -4.61 -0.99 6.32
N HIS A 104 -4.31 -0.86 7.60
CA HIS A 104 -5.31 -0.54 8.63
C HIS A 104 -5.56 0.98 8.64
N GLY A 105 -4.52 1.80 8.82
CA GLY A 105 -4.64 3.26 8.70
C GLY A 105 -3.45 4.08 9.18
N LEU A 106 -3.60 5.41 9.15
CA LEU A 106 -2.55 6.37 9.50
C LEU A 106 -2.94 7.18 10.74
N TRP A 107 -2.51 6.73 11.92
CA TRP A 107 -3.02 7.24 13.19
C TRP A 107 -2.14 8.37 13.76
N PRO A 108 -2.65 9.59 13.93
CA PRO A 108 -1.92 10.62 14.67
C PRO A 108 -1.81 10.21 16.15
N GLN A 109 -0.61 10.32 16.71
CA GLN A 109 -0.33 9.96 18.10
C GLN A 109 0.14 11.16 18.90
N ASN A 110 -0.15 11.12 20.19
CA ASN A 110 0.50 11.92 21.23
C ASN A 110 1.00 11.01 22.36
N ASP A 111 1.69 11.60 23.33
CA ASP A 111 2.18 10.99 24.57
C ASP A 111 1.09 10.32 25.43
N ALA A 112 -0.14 10.85 25.41
CA ALA A 112 -1.25 10.31 26.18
C ALA A 112 -1.52 8.83 25.85
N HIS A 113 -1.91 8.07 26.88
CA HIS A 113 -2.19 6.63 26.78
C HIS A 113 -3.41 6.28 25.90
N LYS A 114 -4.20 7.29 25.48
CA LYS A 114 -5.34 7.13 24.58
C LYS A 114 -4.96 7.61 23.17
N ASN A 115 -5.41 6.90 22.15
CA ASN A 115 -5.24 7.34 20.77
C ASN A 115 -6.03 8.62 20.50
N LEU A 116 -5.50 9.47 19.59
CA LEU A 116 -6.26 10.60 19.06
C LEU A 116 -7.35 10.03 18.17
N VAL A 117 -8.60 10.27 18.56
CA VAL A 117 -9.79 9.75 17.88
C VAL A 117 -10.90 10.79 17.76
N CYS A 118 -11.69 10.74 16.69
CA CYS A 118 -12.90 11.53 16.48
C CYS A 118 -12.68 13.01 16.82
N CYS A 119 -11.86 13.74 16.07
CA CYS A 119 -11.62 15.15 16.36
C CYS A 119 -12.56 16.08 15.58
N LYS A 120 -12.88 17.24 16.16
CA LYS A 120 -13.67 18.28 15.48
C LYS A 120 -12.90 18.81 14.28
N THR A 121 -13.59 18.93 13.16
CA THR A 121 -13.10 19.48 11.88
C THR A 121 -14.19 20.37 11.29
N ASP A 122 -13.82 21.28 10.39
CA ASP A 122 -14.77 22.20 9.76
C ASP A 122 -15.62 21.51 8.67
N VAL A 123 -15.25 20.29 8.27
CA VAL A 123 -15.96 19.48 7.27
C VAL A 123 -16.62 18.28 7.95
N HIS A 124 -17.94 18.18 7.86
CA HIS A 124 -18.70 17.04 8.37
C HIS A 124 -18.35 15.74 7.60
N ILE A 125 -18.39 14.58 8.28
CA ILE A 125 -17.94 13.30 7.71
C ILE A 125 -18.67 12.92 6.40
N SER A 126 -19.97 13.17 6.28
CA SER A 126 -20.70 12.92 5.02
C SER A 126 -20.19 13.76 3.85
N LYS A 127 -19.69 14.98 4.10
CA LYS A 127 -19.08 15.82 3.05
C LYS A 127 -17.66 15.38 2.74
N ALA A 128 -16.91 14.90 3.75
CA ALA A 128 -15.60 14.30 3.53
C ALA A 128 -15.68 13.00 2.70
N GLU A 129 -16.68 12.15 2.98
CA GLU A 129 -16.99 10.96 2.18
C GLU A 129 -17.32 11.34 0.72
N GLN A 130 -18.17 12.35 0.51
CA GLN A 130 -18.42 12.86 -0.84
C GLN A 130 -17.14 13.32 -1.54
N ILE A 131 -16.31 14.15 -0.88
CA ILE A 131 -15.03 14.64 -1.45
C ILE A 131 -14.12 13.47 -1.87
N ILE A 132 -14.11 12.38 -1.10
CA ILE A 132 -13.29 11.21 -1.37
C ILE A 132 -13.87 10.34 -2.51
N LEU A 133 -15.20 10.22 -2.62
CA LEU A 133 -15.87 9.33 -3.58
C LEU A 133 -16.21 9.97 -4.93
N ASP A 134 -16.22 11.31 -5.00
CA ASP A 134 -16.36 12.09 -6.24
C ASP A 134 -15.02 12.17 -7.02
N ASP A 135 -13.86 12.05 -6.34
CA ASP A 135 -12.54 11.90 -6.97
C ASP A 135 -12.34 10.45 -7.46
N SER A 136 -12.47 10.24 -8.77
CA SER A 136 -12.35 8.92 -9.40
C SER A 136 -10.96 8.29 -9.30
N GLU A 137 -9.89 9.10 -9.23
CA GLU A 137 -8.52 8.60 -9.03
C GLU A 137 -8.36 8.11 -7.58
N LEU A 138 -8.77 8.93 -6.62
CA LEU A 138 -8.68 8.59 -5.19
C LEU A 138 -9.54 7.36 -4.84
N LYS A 139 -10.75 7.30 -5.39
CA LYS A 139 -11.65 6.14 -5.29
C LYS A 139 -10.98 4.86 -5.79
N SER A 140 -10.38 4.90 -6.98
CA SER A 140 -9.64 3.76 -7.55
C SER A 140 -8.43 3.35 -6.68
N LEU A 141 -7.70 4.32 -6.13
CA LEU A 141 -6.60 4.07 -5.19
C LEU A 141 -7.08 3.38 -3.90
N ILE A 142 -8.20 3.80 -3.31
CA ILE A 142 -8.79 3.16 -2.12
C ILE A 142 -9.16 1.71 -2.44
N TYR A 143 -9.88 1.48 -3.55
CA TYR A 143 -10.44 0.16 -3.92
C TYR A 143 -9.36 -0.92 -4.11
N GLN A 144 -8.13 -0.50 -4.40
CA GLN A 144 -6.98 -1.37 -4.61
C GLN A 144 -6.03 -1.47 -3.40
N ASN A 145 -6.04 -0.51 -2.45
CA ASN A 145 -4.97 -0.38 -1.45
C ASN A 145 -5.44 -0.11 0.00
N TRP A 146 -6.72 0.19 0.25
CA TRP A 146 -7.23 0.44 1.61
C TRP A 146 -8.62 -0.17 1.79
N ILE A 147 -8.62 -1.50 1.93
CA ILE A 147 -9.80 -2.36 1.95
C ILE A 147 -9.95 -3.10 3.29
N SER A 148 -11.18 -3.51 3.62
CA SER A 148 -11.44 -4.48 4.69
C SER A 148 -11.97 -5.79 4.11
N VAL A 149 -11.59 -6.87 4.77
CA VAL A 149 -12.03 -8.25 4.45
C VAL A 149 -13.27 -8.68 5.23
N ASP A 150 -13.76 -7.88 6.17
CA ASP A 150 -14.89 -8.23 7.07
C ASP A 150 -16.00 -7.17 7.17
N ARG A 151 -15.76 -5.95 6.66
CA ARG A 151 -16.67 -4.79 6.77
C ARG A 151 -16.49 -3.82 5.60
N CYS A 152 -17.51 -3.02 5.33
CA CYS A 152 -17.43 -1.99 4.28
C CYS A 152 -16.97 -0.64 4.85
N GLY A 153 -16.29 0.16 4.03
CA GLY A 153 -16.07 1.58 4.33
C GLY A 153 -14.82 1.88 5.18
N ILE A 154 -13.81 1.00 5.20
CA ILE A 154 -12.68 1.12 6.14
C ILE A 154 -11.94 2.47 6.02
N SER A 155 -11.67 2.95 4.81
CA SER A 155 -10.87 4.16 4.58
C SER A 155 -11.57 5.43 5.11
N ILE A 156 -12.88 5.56 4.88
CA ILE A 156 -13.70 6.66 5.41
C ILE A 156 -13.82 6.56 6.94
N TYR A 157 -14.03 5.37 7.49
CA TYR A 157 -14.04 5.16 8.94
C TYR A 157 -12.70 5.50 9.60
N GLN A 158 -11.58 5.17 8.97
CA GLN A 158 -10.25 5.51 9.48
C GLN A 158 -9.94 7.00 9.32
N PHE A 159 -10.47 7.67 8.29
CA PHE A 159 -10.45 9.13 8.22
C PHE A 159 -11.30 9.76 9.33
N ASP A 160 -12.57 9.37 9.47
CA ASP A 160 -13.48 9.86 10.49
C ASP A 160 -12.90 9.72 11.91
N LYS A 161 -12.43 8.50 12.21
CA LYS A 161 -11.90 8.16 13.52
C LYS A 161 -10.51 8.73 13.76
N HIS A 162 -9.60 8.74 12.80
CA HIS A 162 -8.20 9.12 13.04
C HIS A 162 -7.74 10.32 12.19
N GLY A 163 -8.07 10.35 10.91
CA GLY A 163 -7.75 11.44 9.98
C GLY A 163 -8.30 12.82 10.40
N THR A 164 -9.47 12.87 11.03
CA THR A 164 -10.05 14.11 11.58
C THR A 164 -9.12 14.79 12.59
N CYS A 165 -8.33 14.03 13.35
CA CYS A 165 -7.33 14.56 14.28
C CYS A 165 -6.06 15.09 13.61
N SER A 166 -5.93 14.91 12.29
CA SER A 166 -4.75 15.25 11.48
C SER A 166 -4.92 16.54 10.68
N MET A 167 -6.11 17.16 10.65
CA MET A 167 -6.41 18.32 9.79
C MET A 167 -5.60 19.60 10.13
N LYS A 168 -4.91 19.65 11.27
CA LYS A 168 -3.91 20.70 11.57
C LYS A 168 -2.55 20.49 10.89
N ASN A 169 -2.24 19.27 10.43
CA ASN A 169 -1.03 18.95 9.65
C ASN A 169 -1.34 18.85 8.15
N PHE A 170 -2.51 18.29 7.81
CA PHE A 170 -3.01 18.20 6.45
C PHE A 170 -3.92 19.41 6.17
N VAL A 171 -3.31 20.58 6.03
CA VAL A 171 -4.01 21.87 5.88
C VAL A 171 -4.45 22.16 4.44
N GLY A 172 -5.41 23.08 4.30
CA GLY A 172 -5.94 23.54 3.01
C GLY A 172 -7.03 22.63 2.43
N ASN A 173 -7.61 23.07 1.31
CA ASN A 173 -8.80 22.45 0.71
C ASN A 173 -8.64 20.96 0.35
N ASN A 174 -7.40 20.53 0.10
CA ASN A 174 -7.07 19.14 -0.24
C ASN A 174 -6.63 18.30 0.98
N GLY A 175 -6.75 18.80 2.22
CA GLY A 175 -6.26 18.13 3.42
C GLY A 175 -6.77 16.70 3.60
N ILE A 176 -8.07 16.49 3.36
CA ILE A 176 -8.73 15.17 3.40
C ILE A 176 -8.13 14.21 2.37
N VAL A 177 -8.03 14.65 1.12
CA VAL A 177 -7.44 13.90 -0.01
C VAL A 177 -5.97 13.57 0.27
N ASN A 178 -5.20 14.54 0.76
CA ASN A 178 -3.78 14.40 1.08
C ASN A 178 -3.52 13.39 2.21
N TYR A 179 -4.41 13.32 3.21
CA TYR A 179 -4.34 12.30 4.26
C TYR A 179 -4.53 10.89 3.68
N ILE A 180 -5.56 10.68 2.85
CA ILE A 180 -5.82 9.37 2.22
C ILE A 180 -4.68 8.98 1.27
N LYS A 181 -4.29 9.88 0.35
CA LYS A 181 -3.18 9.64 -0.58
C LYS A 181 -1.86 9.40 0.15
N THR A 182 -1.62 10.05 1.29
CA THR A 182 -0.44 9.78 2.12
C THR A 182 -0.48 8.39 2.73
N ALA A 183 -1.55 7.98 3.42
CA ALA A 183 -1.63 6.65 4.03
C ALA A 183 -1.36 5.53 3.01
N ILE A 184 -2.01 5.59 1.84
CA ILE A 184 -1.82 4.63 0.75
C ILE A 184 -0.37 4.69 0.19
N ARG A 185 0.19 5.89 0.00
CA ARG A 185 1.58 6.06 -0.47
C ARG A 185 2.61 5.47 0.49
N LEU A 186 2.40 5.59 1.81
CA LEU A 186 3.33 5.02 2.80
C LEU A 186 3.24 3.50 2.81
N PHE A 187 2.02 2.94 2.81
CA PHE A 187 1.79 1.50 2.70
C PHE A 187 2.50 0.91 1.46
N LYS A 188 2.28 1.49 0.29
CA LYS A 188 2.93 1.06 -0.96
C LYS A 188 4.45 1.27 -1.00
N LYS A 189 5.03 2.09 -0.11
CA LYS A 189 6.47 2.37 -0.05
C LYS A 189 7.24 1.32 0.75
N TYR A 190 6.58 0.67 1.72
CA TYR A 190 7.20 -0.22 2.68
C TYR A 190 6.49 -1.57 2.69
N ASP A 191 6.87 -2.47 1.76
CA ASP A 191 6.37 -3.84 1.74
C ASP A 191 7.04 -4.66 2.87
N LEU A 192 6.48 -4.56 4.06
CA LEU A 192 7.04 -5.17 5.27
C LEU A 192 7.02 -6.69 5.22
N TRP A 193 6.07 -7.30 4.51
CA TRP A 193 6.02 -8.75 4.34
C TRP A 193 7.15 -9.24 3.44
N LYS A 194 7.32 -8.60 2.27
CA LYS A 194 8.42 -8.91 1.36
C LYS A 194 9.78 -8.72 2.02
N ILE A 195 9.97 -7.65 2.79
CA ILE A 195 11.22 -7.41 3.56
C ILE A 195 11.52 -8.59 4.51
N LEU A 196 10.51 -9.14 5.19
CA LEU A 196 10.67 -10.30 6.06
C LEU A 196 10.97 -11.59 5.28
N GLN A 197 10.29 -11.82 4.16
CA GLN A 197 10.51 -12.97 3.27
C GLN A 197 11.93 -12.97 2.64
N GLU A 198 12.41 -11.81 2.18
CA GLU A 198 13.73 -11.63 1.55
C GLU A 198 14.88 -11.53 2.56
N SER A 199 14.59 -11.41 3.86
CA SER A 199 15.61 -11.34 4.92
C SER A 199 16.35 -12.66 5.16
N ASP A 200 17.47 -12.59 5.90
CA ASP A 200 18.23 -13.73 6.41
C ASP A 200 17.37 -14.79 7.13
N LEU A 201 16.23 -14.39 7.70
CA LEU A 201 15.31 -15.26 8.44
C LEU A 201 14.40 -16.10 7.53
N LYS A 202 14.22 -15.67 6.26
CA LYS A 202 13.28 -16.23 5.27
C LYS A 202 11.93 -16.51 5.92
N VAL A 203 11.23 -15.43 6.28
CA VAL A 203 10.00 -15.54 7.08
C VAL A 203 8.90 -16.21 6.28
N VAL A 204 8.21 -17.16 6.91
CA VAL A 204 7.05 -17.89 6.38
C VAL A 204 5.95 -17.95 7.45
N THR A 205 4.73 -18.25 7.03
CA THR A 205 3.59 -18.43 7.95
C THR A 205 3.72 -19.71 8.81
N ASN A 206 2.95 -19.77 9.90
CA ASN A 206 2.86 -20.88 10.87
C ASN A 206 4.19 -21.30 11.54
N LYS A 207 5.24 -20.48 11.45
CA LYS A 207 6.51 -20.71 12.12
C LYS A 207 6.76 -19.62 13.17
N LEU A 208 7.27 -20.03 14.32
CA LEU A 208 7.69 -19.12 15.38
C LEU A 208 9.04 -18.47 15.04
N TYR A 209 9.12 -17.17 15.35
CA TYR A 209 10.29 -16.33 15.20
C TYR A 209 10.43 -15.45 16.43
N ASN A 210 11.67 -15.22 16.83
CA ASN A 210 12.01 -14.23 17.83
C ASN A 210 11.63 -12.82 17.35
N ILE A 211 10.80 -12.12 18.12
CA ILE A 211 10.24 -10.81 17.77
C ILE A 211 11.32 -9.74 17.52
N ASP A 212 12.42 -9.79 18.28
CA ASP A 212 13.54 -8.86 18.11
C ASP A 212 14.31 -9.15 16.82
N LYS A 213 14.43 -10.42 16.41
CA LYS A 213 15.01 -10.77 15.11
C LYS A 213 14.14 -10.27 13.95
N LEU A 214 12.81 -10.38 14.05
CA LEU A 214 11.88 -9.82 13.05
C LEU A 214 12.03 -8.29 12.96
N ARG A 215 12.06 -7.58 14.11
CA ARG A 215 12.24 -6.13 14.15
C ARG A 215 13.57 -5.72 13.52
N ASN A 216 14.67 -6.41 13.87
CA ASN A 216 16.00 -6.13 13.34
C ASN A 216 16.09 -6.39 11.83
N ALA A 217 15.42 -7.44 11.30
CA ALA A 217 15.37 -7.71 9.87
C ALA A 217 14.73 -6.55 9.08
N ILE A 218 13.63 -5.98 9.60
CA ILE A 218 12.97 -4.80 9.02
C ILE A 218 13.85 -3.54 9.18
N GLN A 219 14.40 -3.32 10.38
CA GLN A 219 15.23 -2.17 10.71
C GLN A 219 16.45 -2.05 9.79
N LYS A 220 17.10 -3.16 9.43
CA LYS A 220 18.20 -3.21 8.45
C LYS A 220 17.84 -2.59 7.09
N VAL A 221 16.57 -2.66 6.66
CA VAL A 221 16.12 -2.19 5.34
C VAL A 221 15.54 -0.78 5.42
N ILE A 222 14.67 -0.50 6.39
CA ILE A 222 13.97 0.80 6.47
C ILE A 222 14.68 1.84 7.35
N GLY A 223 15.72 1.44 8.09
CA GLY A 223 16.51 2.31 8.98
C GLY A 223 15.80 2.72 10.27
N ASN A 224 14.71 2.05 10.66
CA ASN A 224 13.98 2.35 11.90
C ASN A 224 13.23 1.13 12.45
N ASP A 225 12.85 1.23 13.72
CA ASP A 225 12.06 0.21 14.42
C ASP A 225 10.61 0.16 13.93
N VAL A 226 10.04 -1.04 14.03
CA VAL A 226 8.61 -1.30 13.94
C VAL A 226 8.09 -1.83 15.27
N ILE A 227 6.79 -1.63 15.51
CA ILE A 227 6.09 -2.15 16.68
C ILE A 227 5.05 -3.18 16.25
N PHE A 228 5.12 -4.37 16.81
CA PHE A 228 4.13 -5.42 16.60
C PHE A 228 2.98 -5.30 17.59
N THR A 229 1.87 -5.94 17.27
CA THR A 229 0.73 -6.10 18.19
C THR A 229 0.10 -7.45 17.93
N CYS A 230 0.07 -8.28 18.97
CA CYS A 230 -0.31 -9.68 18.85
C CYS A 230 -1.68 -9.97 19.47
N VAL A 231 -2.25 -11.10 19.05
CA VAL A 231 -3.38 -11.80 19.66
C VAL A 231 -2.83 -13.05 20.36
N GLU A 232 -3.39 -13.39 21.52
CA GLU A 232 -2.97 -14.53 22.37
C GLU A 232 -1.45 -14.59 22.60
N MET A 233 -0.83 -13.41 22.70
CA MET A 233 0.61 -13.19 22.85
C MET A 233 1.52 -13.75 21.74
N THR A 234 1.01 -14.52 20.78
CA THR A 234 1.85 -15.30 19.85
C THR A 234 1.55 -15.03 18.38
N SER A 235 0.32 -14.67 18.02
CA SER A 235 -0.05 -14.38 16.62
C SER A 235 0.09 -12.89 16.32
N ILE A 236 0.91 -12.53 15.34
CA ILE A 236 1.04 -11.13 14.88
C ILE A 236 -0.25 -10.72 14.16
N TYR A 237 -0.92 -9.70 14.70
CA TYR A 237 -2.14 -9.13 14.13
C TYR A 237 -1.88 -7.79 13.42
N GLU A 238 -1.05 -6.92 14.01
CA GLU A 238 -0.71 -5.61 13.45
C GLU A 238 0.79 -5.33 13.53
N ILE A 239 1.27 -4.51 12.59
CA ILE A 239 2.60 -3.90 12.58
C ILE A 239 2.47 -2.38 12.40
N LYS A 240 3.35 -1.61 13.05
CA LYS A 240 3.28 -0.14 13.11
C LYS A 240 4.65 0.48 12.77
N MET A 241 4.67 1.40 11.81
CA MET A 241 5.83 2.27 11.49
C MET A 241 5.51 3.71 11.91
N CYS A 242 6.47 4.41 12.52
CA CYS A 242 6.25 5.77 13.01
C CYS A 242 6.98 6.85 12.20
N PHE A 243 6.29 7.97 11.96
CA PHE A 243 6.74 9.08 11.10
C PHE A 243 6.67 10.43 11.83
N ASP A 244 7.63 11.31 11.50
CA ASP A 244 7.70 12.69 11.98
C ASP A 244 6.51 13.51 11.45
N PRO A 245 5.71 14.16 12.32
CA PRO A 245 4.47 14.84 11.95
C PRO A 245 4.68 16.09 11.08
N LEU A 246 5.90 16.62 11.01
CA LEU A 246 6.24 17.73 10.11
C LEU A 246 6.56 17.24 8.69
N SER A 247 6.95 15.97 8.55
CA SER A 247 7.38 15.38 7.28
C SER A 247 6.37 14.43 6.64
N VAL A 248 5.37 13.94 7.38
CA VAL A 248 4.48 12.82 6.95
C VAL A 248 3.83 13.02 5.57
N ASN A 249 3.40 14.25 5.26
CA ASN A 249 2.77 14.61 3.99
C ASN A 249 3.78 14.89 2.84
N THR A 250 5.08 14.87 3.11
CA THR A 250 6.12 15.07 2.08
C THR A 250 6.36 13.77 1.30
N PRO A 251 6.93 13.83 0.07
CA PRO A 251 7.25 12.64 -0.72
C PRO A 251 8.17 11.64 0.01
N ASN A 252 9.10 12.15 0.82
CA ASN A 252 10.07 11.39 1.60
C ASN A 252 9.93 11.71 3.10
N PRO A 253 8.90 11.16 3.78
CA PRO A 253 8.72 11.40 5.19
C PRO A 253 9.81 10.70 5.98
N LYS A 254 10.20 11.33 7.08
CA LYS A 254 11.19 10.84 8.03
C LYS A 254 10.54 9.82 8.96
N LEU A 255 11.00 8.57 8.88
CA LEU A 255 10.75 7.56 9.92
C LEU A 255 11.40 8.02 11.23
N ILE A 256 10.70 7.80 12.34
CA ILE A 256 11.18 8.08 13.71
C ILE A 256 10.87 6.92 14.63
N LYS A 257 11.60 6.83 15.76
CA LYS A 257 11.25 5.92 16.85
C LYS A 257 9.77 6.13 17.24
N CYS A 258 9.02 5.04 17.38
CA CYS A 258 7.67 5.13 17.92
C CYS A 258 7.64 5.66 19.35
N LEU A 259 6.53 6.27 19.76
CA LEU A 259 6.34 6.70 21.15
C LEU A 259 6.38 5.49 22.09
N ASP A 260 6.97 5.63 23.28
CA ASP A 260 7.22 4.52 24.21
C ASP A 260 5.95 3.75 24.61
N LYS A 261 4.78 4.41 24.57
CA LYS A 261 3.48 3.75 24.78
C LYS A 261 3.21 2.59 23.81
N ASN A 262 3.76 2.64 22.59
CA ASN A 262 3.62 1.56 21.60
C ASN A 262 4.49 0.35 21.99
N TYR A 263 5.75 0.58 22.39
CA TYR A 263 6.63 -0.49 22.93
C TYR A 263 6.04 -1.11 24.21
N ASN A 264 5.40 -0.31 25.07
CA ASN A 264 4.71 -0.81 26.25
C ASN A 264 3.43 -1.58 25.89
N GLU A 265 2.73 -1.24 24.81
CA GLU A 265 1.63 -2.06 24.27
C GLU A 265 2.16 -3.40 23.77
N GLU A 266 3.22 -3.40 22.96
CA GLU A 266 3.86 -4.61 22.41
C GLU A 266 4.29 -5.57 23.52
N LYS A 267 5.06 -5.10 24.51
CA LYS A 267 5.50 -5.90 25.68
C LYS A 267 4.35 -6.52 26.48
N ARG A 268 3.18 -5.88 26.49
CA ARG A 268 1.97 -6.40 27.17
C ARG A 268 1.17 -7.36 26.28
N ARG A 269 1.39 -7.34 24.96
CA ARG A 269 0.55 -8.03 23.97
C ARG A 269 1.25 -9.11 23.19
N CYS A 270 2.59 -9.19 23.21
CA CYS A 270 3.40 -10.15 22.46
C CYS A 270 4.41 -10.84 23.39
N ASN A 271 4.64 -12.13 23.15
CA ASN A 271 5.74 -12.91 23.70
C ASN A 271 7.04 -12.68 22.91
N THR A 272 8.13 -13.22 23.41
CA THR A 272 9.44 -13.23 22.73
C THR A 272 9.41 -13.99 21.42
N GLU A 273 8.66 -15.09 21.33
CA GLU A 273 8.47 -15.89 20.11
C GLU A 273 7.05 -15.69 19.59
N VAL A 274 6.94 -15.32 18.32
CA VAL A 274 5.69 -14.94 17.64
C VAL A 274 5.65 -15.51 16.23
N MET A 275 4.46 -15.64 15.64
CA MET A 275 4.26 -16.17 14.29
C MET A 275 3.25 -15.34 13.49
N PHE A 276 3.34 -15.46 12.18
CA PHE A 276 2.28 -15.08 11.25
C PHE A 276 1.38 -16.30 11.02
N ILE A 277 0.11 -16.24 11.41
CA ILE A 277 -0.87 -17.28 11.05
C ILE A 277 -0.95 -17.39 9.52
N HIS A 278 -1.28 -18.58 9.01
CA HIS A 278 -1.45 -18.80 7.58
C HIS A 278 -2.28 -17.71 6.90
N PHE A 279 -1.83 -17.22 5.75
CA PHE A 279 -2.62 -16.28 4.96
C PHE A 279 -3.86 -17.01 4.42
N PRO A 280 -5.03 -16.35 4.31
CA PRO A 280 -6.20 -16.95 3.69
C PRO A 280 -6.00 -17.08 2.17
N ASP A 281 -5.41 -18.18 1.72
CA ASP A 281 -5.13 -18.48 0.29
C ASP A 281 -6.35 -18.30 -0.61
N PHE A 282 -7.55 -18.56 -0.08
CA PHE A 282 -8.82 -18.34 -0.78
C PHE A 282 -9.10 -16.88 -1.17
N LEU A 283 -8.34 -15.90 -0.67
CA LEU A 283 -8.41 -14.50 -1.13
C LEU A 283 -7.47 -14.21 -2.31
N LEU A 284 -6.50 -15.08 -2.61
CA LEU A 284 -5.46 -14.82 -3.62
C LEU A 284 -5.93 -15.06 -5.06
N ASP A 285 -6.82 -16.02 -5.28
CA ASP A 285 -7.37 -16.30 -6.61
C ASP A 285 -8.48 -15.29 -6.97
N PRO A 286 -8.29 -14.41 -7.98
CA PRO A 286 -9.28 -13.40 -8.33
C PRO A 286 -10.60 -13.99 -8.87
N VAL A 287 -10.59 -15.23 -9.36
CA VAL A 287 -11.77 -15.91 -9.92
C VAL A 287 -12.61 -16.56 -8.81
N THR A 288 -11.96 -17.21 -7.85
CA THR A 288 -12.67 -17.99 -6.80
C THR A 288 -12.83 -17.25 -5.46
N ALA A 289 -12.10 -16.15 -5.25
CA ALA A 289 -12.17 -15.41 -3.99
C ALA A 289 -13.60 -14.95 -3.63
N PRO A 290 -14.10 -15.25 -2.42
CA PRO A 290 -15.38 -14.76 -1.93
C PRO A 290 -15.44 -13.24 -2.03
N ARG A 291 -16.58 -12.71 -2.49
CA ARG A 291 -16.81 -11.28 -2.68
C ARG A 291 -17.84 -10.75 -1.69
N SER A 292 -17.70 -9.51 -1.26
CA SER A 292 -18.71 -8.81 -0.45
C SER A 292 -19.50 -7.82 -1.29
N ASP A 293 -20.64 -7.37 -0.77
CA ASP A 293 -21.41 -6.25 -1.31
C ASP A 293 -20.76 -4.87 -1.04
N CYS A 294 -19.60 -4.85 -0.39
CA CYS A 294 -18.83 -3.63 -0.17
C CYS A 294 -18.20 -3.12 -1.47
N PRO A 295 -18.31 -1.81 -1.76
CA PRO A 295 -17.50 -1.19 -2.81
C PRO A 295 -16.02 -1.06 -2.41
N TYR A 296 -15.70 -1.02 -1.10
CA TYR A 296 -14.36 -0.95 -0.49
C TYR A 296 -14.42 -1.22 1.02
#